data_AF-X1HK81-F1
#
_entry.id   AF-X1HK81-F1
#
_cell.length_a   1.000
_cell.length_b   1.000
_cell.length_c   1.000
_cell.angle_alpha   90.00
_cell.angle_beta   90.00
_cell.angle_gamma   90.00
#
_symmetry.space_group_name_H-M   'P 1'
#
loop_
_entity.id
_entity.type
_entity.pdbx_description
1 polymer ?
#
loop_
_entity_poly.entity_id
_entity_poly.type
_entity_poly.pdbx_seq_one_letter_code
_entity_poly.pdbx_strand_id
1 'polypeptide(L)' 'VANTTFLEFNPAAAKLFELVEIPLEDIAAQNSLMAAGENSDQDIQGHALDWIEENRHLVDQWLAEAKNAGN' A
#
# COMPACT_ATOMS: atom_id res chain seq x y z
N VAL A 1 8.08 9.71 -0.83
CA VAL A 1 8.20 11.14 -0.43
C VAL A 1 6.91 11.57 0.24
N ALA A 2 6.97 12.37 1.31
CA ALA A 2 5.78 12.85 2.02
C ALA A 2 6.05 14.26 2.59
N ASN A 3 4.98 15.01 2.89
CA ASN A 3 5.09 16.31 3.54
C ASN A 3 5.60 16.13 4.98
N THR A 4 6.73 16.77 5.33
CA THR A 4 7.37 16.60 6.63
C THR A 4 6.47 17.00 7.79
N THR A 5 5.79 18.15 7.69
CA THR A 5 4.86 18.61 8.73
C THR A 5 3.72 17.62 8.94
N PHE A 6 3.17 17.03 7.87
CA PHE A 6 2.16 15.98 7.99
C PHE A 6 2.69 14.77 8.76
N LEU A 7 3.92 14.32 8.49
CA LEU A 7 4.51 13.18 9.19
C LEU A 7 4.75 13.45 10.68
N GLU A 8 5.15 14.67 11.05
CA GLU A 8 5.35 15.08 12.45
C GLU A 8 4.06 14.95 13.28
N PHE A 9 2.90 15.27 12.69
CA PHE A 9 1.61 15.16 13.35
C PHE A 9 0.93 13.78 13.17
N ASN A 10 1.49 12.89 12.35
CA ASN A 10 0.90 11.59 12.05
C ASN A 10 1.96 10.47 12.11
N PRO A 11 2.51 10.17 13.30
CA PRO A 11 3.58 9.17 13.45
C PRO A 11 3.17 7.76 12.98
N ALA A 12 1.90 7.39 13.12
CA ALA A 12 1.39 6.14 12.56
C ALA A 12 1.48 6.09 11.03
N ALA A 13 1.12 7.20 10.35
CA ALA A 13 1.24 7.28 8.89
C ALA A 13 2.71 7.33 8.45
N ALA A 14 3.57 8.04 9.21
CA ALA A 14 5.01 8.05 8.96
C ALA A 14 5.58 6.63 9.00
N LYS A 15 5.27 5.87 10.05
CA LYS A 15 5.74 4.49 10.17
C LYS A 15 5.17 3.58 9.08
N LEU A 16 3.90 3.75 8.71
CA LEU A 16 3.32 2.98 7.60
C LEU A 16 4.08 3.22 6.29
N PHE A 17 4.40 4.48 5.96
CA PHE A 17 5.13 4.82 4.74
C PHE A 17 6.57 4.30 4.71
N GLU A 18 7.19 4.10 5.87
CA GLU A 18 8.50 3.46 5.97
C GLU A 18 8.46 1.94 5.77
N LEU A 19 7.34 1.31 6.13
CA LEU A 19 7.20 -0.15 6.14
C LEU A 19 6.69 -0.73 4.83
N VAL A 20 5.85 0.01 4.11
CA VAL A 20 5.23 -0.49 2.87
C VAL A 20 6.29 -0.76 1.81
N GLU A 21 6.37 -2.02 1.42
CA GLU A 21 7.23 -2.51 0.35
C GLU A 21 6.40 -3.41 -0.57
N ILE A 22 6.28 -3.03 -1.84
CA ILE A 22 5.54 -3.79 -2.85
C ILE A 22 6.56 -4.38 -3.82
N PRO A 23 6.60 -5.71 -4.03
CA PRO A 23 7.48 -6.35 -4.98
C PRO A 23 7.34 -5.77 -6.40
N LEU A 24 8.46 -5.62 -7.12
CA LEU A 24 8.45 -5.12 -8.50
C LEU A 24 7.66 -6.03 -9.45
N GLU A 25 7.62 -7.33 -9.18
CA GLU A 25 6.86 -8.32 -9.94
C GLU A 25 5.34 -8.10 -9.84
N ASP A 26 4.84 -7.75 -8.66
CA ASP A 26 3.42 -7.43 -8.46
C ASP A 26 3.03 -6.13 -9.17
N ILE A 27 3.92 -5.13 -9.13
CA ILE A 27 3.74 -3.87 -9.88
C ILE A 27 3.74 -4.16 -11.39
N ALA A 28 4.61 -5.04 -11.88
CA ALA A 28 4.63 -5.42 -13.29
C ALA A 28 3.37 -6.18 -13.71
N ALA A 29 2.87 -7.09 -12.85
CA ALA A 29 1.63 -7.83 -13.09
C ALA A 29 0.43 -6.88 -13.19
N GLN A 30 0.29 -5.95 -12.24
CA GLN A 30 -0.80 -4.95 -12.25
C GLN A 30 -0.72 -4.03 -13.48
N ASN A 31 0.48 -3.57 -13.86
CA ASN A 31 0.67 -2.78 -15.09
C ASN A 31 0.30 -3.57 -16.36
N SER A 32 0.52 -4.88 -16.38
CA SER A 32 0.12 -5.73 -17.51
C SER A 32 -1.41 -5.81 -17.64
N LEU A 33 -2.14 -5.89 -16.53
CA LEU A 33 -3.61 -5.87 -16.52
C LEU A 33 -4.13 -4.53 -17.07
N MET A 34 -3.56 -3.42 -16.60
CA MET A 34 -3.90 -2.09 -17.12
C MET A 34 -3.63 -1.95 -18.62
N ALA A 35 -2.49 -2.48 -19.10
CA ALA A 35 -2.16 -2.47 -20.53
C ALA A 35 -3.12 -3.35 -21.36
N ALA A 36 -3.70 -4.39 -20.76
CA ALA A 36 -4.70 -5.26 -21.36
C ALA A 36 -6.13 -4.67 -21.36
N GLY A 37 -6.35 -3.53 -20.71
CA GLY A 37 -7.62 -2.79 -20.73
C GLY A 37 -8.32 -2.67 -19.38
N GLU A 38 -7.79 -3.29 -18.32
CA GLU A 38 -8.31 -3.16 -16.94
C GLU A 38 -7.72 -1.91 -16.28
N ASN A 39 -8.08 -0.72 -16.80
CA ASN A 39 -7.46 0.55 -16.42
C ASN A 39 -8.46 1.61 -15.92
N SER A 40 -9.70 1.21 -15.64
CA SER A 40 -10.65 2.09 -14.96
C SER A 40 -10.29 2.21 -13.47
N ASP A 41 -10.78 3.28 -12.82
CA ASP A 41 -10.60 3.45 -11.36
C ASP A 41 -11.14 2.25 -10.57
N GLN A 42 -12.23 1.64 -11.06
CA GLN A 42 -12.82 0.44 -10.45
C GLN A 42 -11.89 -0.78 -10.59
N ASP A 43 -11.26 -0.97 -11.75
CA ASP A 43 -10.34 -2.08 -11.97
C ASP A 43 -9.09 -1.92 -11.10
N ILE A 44 -8.51 -0.72 -11.08
CA ILE A 44 -7.31 -0.41 -10.27
C ILE A 44 -7.61 -0.61 -8.77
N GLN A 45 -8.78 -0.18 -8.30
CA GLN A 45 -9.20 -0.44 -6.94
C GLN A 45 -9.39 -1.94 -6.67
N GLY A 46 -9.96 -2.69 -7.62
CA GLY A 46 -10.07 -4.14 -7.57
C GLY A 46 -8.72 -4.82 -7.41
N HIS A 47 -7.76 -4.52 -8.30
CA HIS A 47 -6.40 -5.06 -8.24
C HIS A 47 -5.70 -4.79 -6.90
N ALA A 48 -5.88 -3.58 -6.36
CA ALA A 48 -5.31 -3.23 -5.06
C ALA A 48 -5.95 -4.02 -3.90
N LEU A 49 -7.27 -4.23 -3.94
CA LEU A 49 -7.99 -5.02 -2.93
C LEU A 49 -7.59 -6.49 -3.00
N ASP A 50 -7.50 -7.06 -4.20
CA ASP A 50 -7.08 -8.45 -4.42
C ASP A 50 -5.64 -8.65 -3.89
N TRP A 51 -4.72 -7.73 -4.22
CA TRP A 51 -3.36 -7.78 -3.71
C TRP A 51 -3.30 -7.69 -2.18
N ILE A 52 -4.12 -6.83 -1.56
CA ILE A 52 -4.21 -6.73 -0.08
C ILE A 52 -4.75 -8.03 0.52
N GLU A 53 -5.70 -8.70 -0.12
CA GLU A 53 -6.25 -9.97 0.35
C GLU A 53 -5.21 -11.10 0.26
N GLU A 54 -4.51 -11.20 -0.86
CA GLU A 54 -3.44 -12.18 -1.08
C GLU A 54 -2.24 -11.95 -0.14
N ASN A 55 -1.95 -10.69 0.21
CA ASN A 55 -0.83 -10.30 1.07
C ASN A 55 -1.26 -9.90 2.48
N ARG A 56 -2.42 -10.40 2.95
CA ARG A 56 -3.07 -9.90 4.17
C ARG A 56 -2.17 -9.91 5.39
N HIS A 57 -1.34 -10.95 5.56
CA HIS A 57 -0.40 -11.05 6.66
C HIS A 57 0.61 -9.88 6.70
N LEU A 58 1.17 -9.53 5.54
CA LEU A 58 2.14 -8.44 5.41
C LEU A 58 1.48 -7.09 5.68
N VAL A 59 0.29 -6.87 5.10
CA VAL A 59 -0.48 -5.64 5.32
C VAL A 59 -0.86 -5.48 6.79
N ASP A 60 -1.34 -6.55 7.44
CA ASP A 60 -1.71 -6.52 8.85
C ASP A 60 -0.50 -6.28 9.76
N GLN A 61 0.67 -6.82 9.42
CA GLN A 61 1.92 -6.52 10.12
C GLN A 61 2.24 -5.02 10.05
N TRP A 62 2.23 -4.43 8.86
CA TRP A 62 2.50 -3.00 8.68
C TRP A 62 1.51 -2.13 9.45
N LEU A 63 0.22 -2.47 9.40
CA LEU A 63 -0.82 -1.75 10.13
C LEU A 63 -0.66 -1.85 11.64
N ALA A 64 -0.24 -3.01 12.16
CA ALA A 64 0.01 -3.21 13.58
C ALA A 64 1.20 -2.36 14.06
N GLU A 65 2.33 -2.41 13.34
CA GLU A 65 3.51 -1.60 13.66
C GLU A 65 3.24 -0.10 13.55
N ALA A 66 2.52 0.32 12.51
CA ALA A 66 2.09 1.71 12.33
C ALA A 66 1.22 2.20 13.49
N LYS A 67 0.22 1.42 13.91
CA LYS A 67 -0.63 1.78 15.06
C LYS A 67 0.18 1.90 16.36
N ASN A 68 1.15 1.02 16.58
CA ASN A 68 2.02 1.08 17.75
C ASN A 68 2.87 2.35 17.79
N ALA A 69 3.34 2.83 16.64
CA ALA A 69 4.09 4.09 16.56
C ALA A 69 3.23 5.35 16.82
N GLY A 70 1.90 5.23 16.68
CA GLY A 70 0.97 6.32 16.93
C GLY A 70 0.45 6.44 18.37
N ASN A 71 0.78 5.47 19.24
CA ASN A 71 0.32 5.41 20.63
C ASN A 71 1.32 6.05 21.61
#